data_AF-A0A5Y2N1H6-F1
#
_entry.id   AF-A0A5Y2N1H6-F1
#
_cell.length_a   1.000
_cell.length_b   1.000
_cell.length_c   1.000
_cell.angle_alpha   90.00
_cell.angle_beta   90.00
_cell.angle_gamma   90.00
#
_symmetry.space_group_name_H-M   'P 1'
#
loop_
_entity.id
_entity.type
_entity.pdbx_description
1 polymer ?
#
loop_
_entity_poly.entity_id
_entity_poly.type
_entity_poly.pdbx_seq_one_letter_code
_entity_poly.pdbx_strand_id
1 'polypeptide(L)'
;MKENQIRELVNELRDIAIEYHGTQQLRERITRTVRAAIIQAGNSPVAQDGWISCSERMPDNDESKPIAIFTGKCLGQGMFVATYDDDGFFDYWVGMEIIGVTHWMPLPEPPQEEK
;
A
#
# COMPACT_ATOMS: atom_id res chain seq x y z
N MET A 1 1.81 -12.79 12.04
CA MET A 1 2.92 -12.86 13.03
C MET A 1 2.49 -13.75 14.20
N LYS A 2 3.33 -14.68 14.65
CA LYS A 2 3.01 -15.60 15.75
C LYS A 2 3.22 -14.93 17.11
N GLU A 3 2.51 -15.38 18.15
CA GLU A 3 2.54 -14.79 19.51
C GLU A 3 3.94 -14.76 20.13
N ASN A 4 4.75 -15.79 19.88
CA ASN A 4 6.15 -15.83 20.30
C ASN A 4 7.00 -14.73 19.65
N GLN A 5 6.75 -14.40 18.38
CA GLN A 5 7.45 -13.34 17.66
C GLN A 5 7.05 -11.95 18.18
N ILE A 6 5.79 -11.76 18.58
CA ILE A 6 5.32 -10.50 19.20
C ILE A 6 6.04 -10.27 20.52
N ARG A 7 6.15 -11.31 21.36
CA ARG A 7 6.86 -11.23 22.63
C ARG A 7 8.35 -10.90 22.44
N GLU A 8 9.01 -11.51 21.46
CA GLU A 8 10.40 -11.21 21.12
C GLU A 8 10.59 -9.77 20.67
N LEU A 9 9.74 -9.27 19.75
CA LEU A 9 9.76 -7.88 19.32
C LEU A 9 9.60 -6.90 20.49
N VAL A 10 8.66 -7.18 21.40
CA VAL A 10 8.42 -6.31 22.57
C VAL A 10 9.65 -6.27 23.50
N ASN A 11 10.32 -7.40 23.69
CA ASN A 11 11.56 -7.45 24.47
C ASN A 11 12.68 -6.66 23.78
N GLU A 12 12.86 -6.83 22.48
CA GLU A 12 13.88 -6.14 21.70
C GLU A 12 13.66 -4.60 21.70
N LEU A 13 12.40 -4.16 21.58
CA LEU A 13 12.05 -2.74 21.69
C LEU A 13 12.31 -2.17 23.08
N ARG A 14 12.05 -2.96 24.13
CA ARG A 14 12.36 -2.58 25.52
C ARG A 14 13.87 -2.40 25.71
N ASP A 15 14.67 -3.33 25.21
CA ASP A 15 16.12 -3.27 25.35
C ASP A 15 16.71 -2.08 24.60
N ILE A 16 16.23 -1.81 23.37
CA ILE A 16 16.58 -0.60 22.61
C ILE A 16 16.20 0.68 23.38
N ALA A 17 15.02 0.71 24.00
CA ALA A 17 14.57 1.87 24.75
C ALA A 17 15.41 2.14 26.01
N ILE A 18 15.97 1.09 26.62
CA ILE A 18 16.89 1.20 27.75
C ILE A 18 18.28 1.64 27.27
N GLU A 19 18.82 1.00 26.24
CA GLU A 19 20.18 1.24 25.74
C GLU A 19 20.34 2.64 25.13
N TYR A 20 19.36 3.07 24.32
CA TYR A 20 19.41 4.34 23.60
C TYR A 20 18.65 5.46 24.30
N HIS A 21 18.27 5.27 25.57
CA HIS A 21 17.51 6.27 26.33
C HIS A 21 18.20 7.64 26.32
N GLY A 22 17.48 8.68 25.91
CA GLY A 22 18.02 10.06 25.86
C GLY A 22 18.97 10.34 24.69
N THR A 23 19.18 9.39 23.77
CA THR A 23 20.00 9.60 22.57
C THR A 23 19.15 9.99 21.35
N GLN A 24 19.75 10.69 20.39
CA GLN A 24 19.09 11.02 19.11
C GLN A 24 18.80 9.77 18.25
N GLN A 25 19.47 8.66 18.54
CA GLN A 25 19.38 7.42 17.76
C GLN A 25 18.19 6.55 18.15
N LEU A 26 17.57 6.79 19.32
CA LEU A 26 16.48 5.98 19.86
C LEU A 26 15.31 5.82 18.87
N ARG A 27 14.86 6.94 18.29
CA ARG A 27 13.77 6.95 17.32
C ARG A 27 14.09 6.12 16.08
N GLU A 28 15.31 6.24 15.57
CA GLU A 28 15.74 5.52 14.37
C GLU A 28 15.83 4.02 14.62
N ARG A 29 16.33 3.61 15.80
CA ARG A 29 16.43 2.20 16.17
C ARG A 29 15.07 1.53 16.35
N ILE A 30 14.14 2.18 17.05
CA ILE A 30 12.75 1.71 17.15
C ILE A 30 12.13 1.57 15.75
N THR A 31 12.30 2.58 14.90
CA THR A 31 11.72 2.59 13.54
C THR A 31 12.26 1.43 12.70
N ARG A 32 13.56 1.15 12.74
CA ARG A 32 14.18 0.04 12.00
C ARG A 32 13.67 -1.32 12.47
N THR A 33 13.63 -1.55 13.79
CA THR A 33 13.19 -2.83 14.36
C THR A 33 11.72 -3.10 14.08
N VAL A 34 10.84 -2.09 14.23
CA VAL A 34 9.42 -2.22 13.88
C VAL A 34 9.24 -2.50 12.38
N ARG A 35 9.99 -1.81 11.51
CA ARG A 35 9.90 -2.04 10.05
C ARG A 35 10.31 -3.45 9.67
N ALA A 36 11.39 -3.97 10.24
CA ALA A 36 11.83 -5.34 10.00
C ALA A 36 10.77 -6.38 10.43
N ALA A 37 10.13 -6.16 11.59
CA ALA A 37 9.07 -7.05 12.08
C ALA A 37 7.81 -7.01 11.19
N ILE A 38 7.43 -5.83 10.68
CA ILE A 38 6.31 -5.68 9.74
C ILE A 38 6.59 -6.45 8.44
N ILE A 39 7.81 -6.36 7.90
CA ILE A 39 8.23 -7.10 6.70
C ILE A 39 8.19 -8.60 6.95
N GLN A 40 8.77 -9.09 8.06
CA GLN A 40 8.74 -10.51 8.43
C GLN A 40 7.32 -11.03 8.70
N ALA A 41 6.42 -10.17 9.16
CA ALA A 41 5.02 -10.52 9.39
C ALA A 41 4.20 -10.70 8.10
N GLY A 42 4.77 -10.39 6.92
CA GLY A 42 4.05 -10.37 5.65
C GLY A 42 3.10 -9.17 5.50
N ASN A 43 3.16 -8.22 6.44
CA ASN A 43 2.35 -7.00 6.46
C ASN A 43 3.08 -5.83 5.79
N SER A 44 3.95 -6.11 4.81
CA SER A 44 4.58 -5.04 4.04
C SER A 44 3.49 -4.32 3.24
N PRO A 45 3.40 -2.97 3.25
CA PRO A 45 2.88 -2.31 2.08
C PRO A 45 3.81 -2.77 0.96
N VAL A 46 3.27 -3.31 -0.11
CA VAL A 46 4.06 -3.79 -1.25
C VAL A 46 4.80 -2.59 -1.84
N ALA A 47 6.00 -2.33 -1.34
CA ALA A 47 7.10 -1.74 -2.07
C ALA A 47 7.99 -2.92 -2.39
N GLN A 48 7.60 -3.69 -3.40
CA GLN A 48 8.55 -4.54 -4.11
C GLN A 48 9.51 -3.54 -4.77
N ASP A 49 10.72 -3.42 -4.22
CA ASP A 49 11.80 -2.67 -4.84
C ASP A 49 12.11 -3.35 -6.19
N GLY A 50 11.44 -2.90 -7.25
CA GLY A 50 11.57 -3.44 -8.60
C GLY A 50 10.40 -3.03 -9.50
N TRP A 51 10.68 -2.93 -10.80
CA TRP A 51 9.63 -2.81 -11.81
C TRP A 51 8.75 -4.07 -11.77
N ILE A 52 7.48 -3.89 -11.43
CA ILE A 52 6.46 -4.93 -11.58
C ILE A 52 5.82 -4.72 -12.95
N SER A 53 5.69 -5.77 -13.76
CA SER A 53 4.93 -5.66 -15.00
C SER A 53 3.49 -5.25 -14.68
N CYS A 54 2.91 -4.29 -15.42
CA CYS A 54 1.52 -3.87 -15.23
C CYS A 54 0.57 -5.08 -15.18
N SER A 55 0.80 -6.10 -16.02
CA SER A 55 0.02 -7.34 -16.08
C SER A 55 -0.01 -8.12 -14.76
N GLU A 56 1.02 -8.06 -13.92
CA GLU A 56 1.08 -8.76 -12.63
C GLU A 56 0.23 -8.09 -11.54
N ARG A 57 -0.24 -6.86 -11.79
CA ARG A 57 -1.11 -6.08 -10.90
C ARG A 57 -2.50 -5.86 -11.49
N MET A 58 -2.72 -6.27 -12.74
CA MET A 58 -4.04 -6.22 -13.34
C MET A 58 -4.97 -7.20 -12.61
N PRO A 59 -6.28 -6.90 -12.53
CA PRO A 59 -7.30 -7.87 -12.14
C PRO A 59 -7.21 -9.14 -12.97
N ASP A 60 -7.79 -10.23 -12.48
CA ASP A 60 -8.06 -11.37 -13.35
C ASP A 60 -8.97 -10.93 -14.51
N ASN A 61 -8.79 -11.55 -15.67
CA ASN A 61 -9.55 -11.26 -16.89
C ASN A 61 -11.06 -11.31 -16.60
N ASP A 62 -11.83 -10.38 -17.16
CA ASP A 62 -13.29 -10.22 -16.95
C ASP A 62 -13.72 -9.80 -15.52
N GLU A 63 -12.79 -9.53 -14.60
CA GLU A 63 -13.11 -8.96 -13.29
C GLU A 63 -13.28 -7.44 -13.40
N SER A 64 -14.53 -6.97 -13.59
CA SER A 64 -14.86 -5.54 -13.51
C SER A 64 -14.50 -4.99 -12.13
N LYS A 65 -13.55 -4.05 -12.05
CA LYS A 65 -13.19 -3.38 -10.80
C LYS A 65 -13.67 -1.93 -10.79
N PRO A 66 -14.42 -1.51 -9.75
CA PRO A 66 -14.77 -0.10 -9.61
C PRO A 66 -13.50 0.72 -9.36
N ILE A 67 -13.23 1.69 -10.23
CA ILE A 67 -12.14 2.65 -10.06
C ILE A 67 -12.76 4.02 -9.73
N ALA A 68 -12.61 4.43 -8.47
CA ALA A 68 -13.01 5.77 -8.05
C ALA A 68 -11.95 6.79 -8.52
N ILE A 69 -12.28 7.60 -9.52
CA ILE A 69 -11.40 8.68 -10.00
C ILE A 69 -11.97 10.02 -9.54
N PHE A 70 -11.22 10.73 -8.69
CA PHE A 70 -11.57 12.08 -8.27
C PHE A 70 -10.76 13.11 -9.07
N THR A 71 -11.35 13.67 -10.12
CA THR A 71 -10.64 14.61 -11.01
C THR A 71 -10.66 16.07 -10.52
N GLY A 72 -11.15 16.33 -9.30
CA GLY A 72 -11.42 17.70 -8.87
C GLY A 72 -12.43 18.39 -9.81
N LYS A 73 -12.55 19.71 -9.71
CA LYS A 73 -13.70 20.53 -10.15
C LYS A 73 -14.18 20.46 -11.62
N CYS A 74 -13.66 19.58 -12.48
CA CYS A 74 -13.95 19.64 -13.92
C CYS A 74 -15.08 18.74 -14.42
N LEU A 75 -15.49 17.65 -13.75
CA LEU A 75 -16.52 16.75 -14.32
C LEU A 75 -17.50 16.12 -13.30
N GLY A 76 -17.65 16.71 -12.11
CA GLY A 76 -18.46 16.14 -11.04
C GLY A 76 -17.77 14.95 -10.36
N GLN A 77 -18.13 14.67 -9.11
CA GLN A 77 -17.66 13.48 -8.42
C GLN A 77 -18.41 12.28 -9.04
N GLY A 78 -17.68 11.30 -9.57
CA GLY A 78 -18.30 10.13 -10.21
C GLY A 78 -17.40 8.92 -10.11
N MET A 79 -18.03 7.75 -9.96
CA MET A 79 -17.35 6.46 -10.06
C MET A 79 -17.29 6.03 -11.52
N PHE A 80 -16.10 5.62 -11.96
CA PHE A 80 -15.94 4.85 -13.19
C PHE A 80 -15.84 3.38 -12.81
N VAL A 81 -16.53 2.52 -13.53
CA VAL A 81 -16.22 1.09 -13.45
C VAL A 81 -15.34 0.79 -14.64
N ALA A 82 -14.15 0.27 -14.35
CA ALA A 82 -13.22 -0.17 -15.36
C ALA A 82 -13.21 -1.69 -15.40
N THR A 83 -13.30 -2.24 -16.59
CA THR A 83 -13.10 -3.66 -16.85
C THR A 83 -11.86 -3.80 -17.71
N TYR A 84 -11.10 -4.84 -17.44
CA TYR A 84 -10.02 -5.27 -18.29
C TYR A 84 -10.34 -6.69 -18.76
N ASP A 85 -10.34 -6.88 -20.06
CA ASP A 85 -10.48 -8.18 -20.71
C ASP A 85 -9.37 -8.35 -21.78
N ASP A 86 -9.40 -9.46 -22.50
CA ASP A 86 -8.43 -9.76 -23.57
C ASP A 86 -8.47 -8.74 -24.72
N ASP A 87 -9.57 -7.99 -24.86
CA ASP A 87 -9.78 -6.97 -25.90
C ASP A 87 -9.33 -5.57 -25.44
N GLY A 88 -9.03 -5.39 -24.15
CA GLY A 88 -8.35 -4.22 -23.61
C GLY A 88 -9.01 -3.60 -22.38
N PHE A 89 -8.73 -2.31 -22.17
CA PHE A 89 -9.27 -1.55 -21.04
C PHE A 89 -10.53 -0.79 -21.47
N PHE A 90 -11.63 -0.99 -20.75
CA PHE A 90 -12.90 -0.31 -20.98
C PHE A 90 -13.39 0.34 -19.69
N ASP A 91 -13.84 1.60 -19.76
CA ASP A 91 -14.44 2.29 -18.63
C ASP A 91 -15.81 2.91 -18.99
N TYR A 92 -16.71 2.96 -18.02
CA TYR A 92 -17.98 3.68 -18.16
C TYR A 92 -18.36 4.44 -16.88
N TRP A 93 -19.02 5.59 -17.07
CA TRP A 93 -19.44 6.45 -15.97
C TRP A 93 -20.72 5.91 -15.32
N VAL A 94 -20.69 5.71 -14.01
CA VAL A 94 -21.81 5.12 -13.27
C VAL A 94 -22.60 6.16 -12.48
N GLY A 95 -22.04 7.35 -12.23
CA GLY A 95 -22.75 8.46 -11.58
C GLY A 95 -23.24 8.19 -10.15
N MET A 96 -22.82 7.08 -9.52
CA MET A 96 -23.20 6.75 -8.16
C MET A 96 -22.31 7.44 -7.12
N GLU A 97 -22.92 7.79 -6.00
CA GLU A 97 -22.23 8.24 -4.79
C GLU A 97 -21.28 7.14 -4.28
N ILE A 98 -20.05 7.50 -4.00
CA ILE A 98 -19.03 6.56 -3.52
C ILE A 98 -19.35 6.21 -2.06
N ILE A 99 -20.00 5.06 -1.84
CA ILE A 99 -20.32 4.52 -0.51
C ILE A 99 -19.44 3.29 -0.21
N GLY A 100 -18.97 3.15 1.03
CA GLY A 100 -18.29 1.92 1.47
C GLY A 100 -16.81 1.77 1.09
N VAL A 101 -16.10 2.86 0.77
CA VAL A 101 -14.62 2.81 0.64
C VAL A 101 -14.01 2.54 2.02
N THR A 102 -13.55 1.32 2.21
CA THR A 102 -12.97 0.86 3.48
C THR A 102 -11.46 1.01 3.55
N HIS A 103 -10.79 1.15 2.39
CA HIS A 103 -9.34 1.20 2.27
C HIS A 103 -8.93 2.19 1.18
N TRP A 104 -7.85 2.92 1.44
CA TRP A 104 -7.23 3.84 0.50
C TRP A 104 -5.78 3.41 0.29
N MET A 105 -5.30 3.45 -0.96
CA MET A 105 -3.89 3.25 -1.28
C MET A 105 -3.35 4.56 -1.86
N PRO A 106 -2.25 5.12 -1.31
CA PRO A 106 -1.58 6.24 -1.95
C PRO A 106 -1.07 5.80 -3.32
N LEU A 107 -1.13 6.69 -4.30
CA LEU A 107 -0.50 6.45 -5.60
C LEU A 107 1.00 6.22 -5.37
N PRO A 108 1.61 5.17 -5.96
CA PRO A 108 3.05 4.95 -5.84
C PRO A 108 3.82 6.16 -6.42
N GLU A 109 5.01 6.41 -5.90
CA GLU A 109 5.90 7.42 -6.49
C GLU A 109 6.19 7.04 -7.94
N PRO A 110 6.22 8.02 -8.87
CA PRO A 110 6.54 7.75 -10.26
C PRO A 110 7.92 7.10 -10.34
N PRO A 111 8.13 6.10 -11.21
CA PRO A 111 9.43 5.49 -11.37
C PRO A 111 10.45 6.55 -11.81
N GLN A 112 11.61 6.56 -11.16
CA GLN A 112 12.72 7.43 -11.54
C GLN A 112 13.34 6.85 -12.82
N GLU A 113 13.39 7.64 -13.89
CA GLU A 113 14.09 7.25 -15.11
C GLU A 113 15.58 7.04 -14.80
N GLU A 114 16.08 5.81 -15.01
CA GLU A 114 17.52 5.55 -15.05
C GLU A 114 18.09 6.27 -16.29
N LYS A 115 18.98 7.24 -16.06
CA LYS A 115 19.71 7.95 -17.11
C LYS A 115 20.88 7.12 -17.66
#